data_AF-A0A9Q0VZ99-F1
#
_entry.id   AF-A0A9Q0VZ99-F1
#
_cell.length_a   1.000
_cell.length_b   1.000
_cell.length_c   1.000
_cell.angle_alpha   90.00
_cell.angle_beta   90.00
_cell.angle_gamma   90.00
#
_symmetry.space_group_name_H-M   'P 1'
#
loop_
_entity.id
_entity.type
_entity.pdbx_description
1 polymer ?
#
loop_
_entity_poly.entity_id
_entity_poly.type
_entity_poly.pdbx_seq_one_letter_code
_entity_poly.pdbx_strand_id
1 'polypeptide(L)'
;MNDLMTKSFMSYVDLKKEAMKDLEAGPDPDVEMANASNTMDSNLGLFLEEAETVKKEMGSIREILDQLQQANEESKSLHKPEALKSLRNKINTDIVTVQKKARSIKSQLEEMDRANAANRRLSGLQGRNSDLQNKDCRY
;
A
#
# COMPACT_ATOMS: atom_id res chain seq x y z
N MET A 1 36.26 34.03 5.56
CA MET A 1 35.90 34.49 4.21
C MET A 1 35.30 33.28 3.50
N ASN A 2 34.02 33.31 3.13
CA ASN A 2 33.35 32.15 2.52
C ASN A 2 33.47 32.28 1.01
N ASP A 3 34.24 31.39 0.38
CA ASP A 3 34.51 31.48 -1.06
C ASP A 3 33.36 30.83 -1.84
N LEU A 4 32.32 31.63 -2.08
CA LEU A 4 31.08 31.23 -2.74
C LEU A 4 31.26 30.95 -4.25
N MET A 5 32.45 31.23 -4.81
CA MET A 5 32.69 31.20 -6.26
C MET A 5 33.45 29.96 -6.75
N THR A 6 33.86 29.05 -5.86
CA THR A 6 34.76 27.94 -6.23
C THR A 6 34.01 26.63 -6.51
N LYS A 7 32.74 26.52 -6.11
CA LYS A 7 31.93 25.30 -6.31
C LYS A 7 31.18 25.26 -7.65
N SER A 8 31.20 26.35 -8.42
CA SER A 8 30.47 26.46 -9.69
C SER A 8 31.03 25.56 -10.80
N PHE A 9 32.24 25.03 -10.65
CA PHE A 9 32.91 24.20 -11.66
C PHE A 9 33.11 22.74 -11.25
N MET A 10 32.55 22.31 -10.12
CA MET A 10 32.66 20.91 -9.70
C MET A 10 31.71 20.03 -10.52
N SER A 11 32.24 18.92 -11.04
CA SER A 11 31.43 17.86 -11.64
C SER A 11 30.47 17.28 -10.59
N TYR A 12 29.29 16.83 -11.02
CA TYR A 12 28.32 16.16 -10.14
C TYR A 12 28.96 15.02 -9.30
N VAL A 13 29.96 14.35 -9.87
CA VAL A 13 30.69 13.26 -9.20
C VAL A 13 31.57 13.78 -8.05
N ASP A 14 32.15 14.95 -8.21
CA ASP A 14 33.00 15.59 -7.21
C ASP A 14 32.17 16.25 -6.11
N LEU A 15 31.03 16.87 -6.46
CA LEU A 15 30.03 17.31 -5.48
C LEU A 15 29.52 16.16 -4.63
N LYS A 16 29.24 15.00 -5.25
CA LYS A 16 28.77 13.81 -4.54
C LYS A 16 29.83 13.26 -3.59
N LYS A 17 31.11 13.25 -4.01
CA LYS A 17 32.23 12.82 -3.16
C LYS A 17 32.46 13.77 -1.99
N GLU A 18 32.42 15.08 -2.22
CA GLU A 18 32.60 16.08 -1.16
C GLU A 18 31.46 16.00 -0.14
N ALA A 19 30.21 15.87 -0.60
CA ALA A 19 29.05 15.66 0.26
C ALA A 19 29.12 14.36 1.09
N MET A 20 29.66 13.27 0.53
CA MET A 20 29.90 12.03 1.29
C MET A 20 31.05 12.16 2.29
N LYS A 21 32.05 13.01 2.01
CA LYS A 21 33.20 13.23 2.88
C LYS A 21 32.86 14.13 4.08
N ASP A 22 31.98 15.11 3.91
CA ASP A 22 31.45 15.93 5.00
C ASP A 22 30.50 15.15 5.93
N LEU A 23 29.85 14.09 5.43
CA LEU A 23 29.06 13.16 6.24
C LEU A 23 29.91 12.31 7.20
N GLU A 24 31.22 12.18 6.96
CA GLU A 24 32.14 11.40 7.78
C GLU A 24 32.75 12.21 8.95
N ALA A 25 32.56 13.55 8.97
CA ALA A 25 33.04 14.44 10.03
C ALA A 25 31.94 14.90 11.01
N GLY A 26 30.70 14.44 10.84
CA GLY A 26 29.58 14.68 11.76
C GLY A 26 29.34 13.50 12.71
N PRO A 27 28.66 13.70 13.86
CA PRO A 27 28.34 12.60 14.76
C PRO A 27 27.49 11.56 14.01
N ASP A 28 27.77 10.27 14.26
CA ASP A 28 27.16 9.06 13.71
C ASP A 28 25.89 9.24 12.84
N PRO A 29 25.81 8.64 11.63
CA PRO A 29 24.54 8.47 10.96
C PRO A 29 23.67 7.59 11.86
N ASP A 30 22.80 8.27 12.59
CA ASP A 30 21.83 7.78 13.55
C ASP A 30 21.32 6.39 13.16
N VAL A 31 21.74 5.37 13.92
CA VAL A 31 21.37 3.96 13.72
C VAL A 31 19.83 3.80 13.73
N GLU A 32 19.11 4.74 14.34
CA GLU A 32 17.65 4.84 14.29
C GLU A 32 17.09 5.09 12.88
N MET A 33 17.80 5.84 12.01
CA MET A 33 17.34 6.17 10.67
C MET A 33 17.45 4.98 9.69
N ALA A 34 18.49 4.16 9.85
CA ALA A 34 18.63 2.90 9.11
C ALA A 34 17.58 1.86 9.54
N ASN A 35 17.29 1.78 10.84
CA ASN A 35 16.24 0.92 11.37
C ASN A 35 14.84 1.37 10.92
N ALA A 36 14.55 2.68 10.92
CA ALA A 36 13.29 3.21 10.41
C ALA A 36 13.08 2.91 8.91
N SER A 37 14.14 3.00 8.10
CA SER A 37 14.08 2.65 6.67
C SER A 37 13.75 1.17 6.46
N ASN A 38 14.45 0.26 7.14
CA ASN A 38 14.19 -1.18 7.05
C ASN A 38 12.76 -1.56 7.52
N THR A 39 12.26 -0.85 8.54
CA THR A 39 10.90 -1.06 9.06
C THR A 39 9.85 -0.51 8.07
N MET A 40 10.09 0.62 7.41
CA MET A 40 9.19 1.14 6.36
C MET A 40 9.13 0.22 5.15
N ASP A 41 10.27 -0.31 4.69
CA ASP A 41 10.32 -1.24 3.55
C ASP A 41 9.56 -2.54 3.84
N SER A 42 9.69 -3.06 5.06
CA SER A 42 8.94 -4.25 5.50
C SER A 42 7.43 -3.99 5.57
N ASN A 43 7.01 -2.84 6.12
CA ASN A 43 5.60 -2.46 6.19
C ASN A 43 4.99 -2.23 4.80
N LEU A 44 5.75 -1.66 3.87
CA LEU A 44 5.33 -1.50 2.48
C LEU A 44 5.14 -2.86 1.79
N GLY A 45 6.05 -3.81 2.03
CA GLY A 45 5.91 -5.18 1.53
C GLY A 45 4.60 -5.85 1.94
N LEU A 46 4.25 -5.78 3.23
CA LEU A 46 2.99 -6.33 3.74
C LEU A 46 1.75 -5.63 3.13
N PHE A 47 1.80 -4.31 2.97
CA PHE A 47 0.72 -3.56 2.32
C PHE A 47 0.50 -3.99 0.86
N LEU A 48 1.59 -4.19 0.11
CA LEU A 48 1.53 -4.63 -1.28
C LEU A 48 1.00 -6.06 -1.40
N GLU A 49 1.35 -6.95 -0.47
CA GLU A 49 0.81 -8.31 -0.42
C GLU A 49 -0.70 -8.32 -0.15
N GLU A 50 -1.17 -7.54 0.82
CA GLU A 50 -2.60 -7.40 1.11
C GLU A 50 -3.36 -6.80 -0.11
N ALA A 51 -2.77 -5.78 -0.76
CA ALA A 51 -3.35 -5.18 -1.96
C ALA A 51 -3.47 -6.17 -3.13
N GLU A 52 -2.46 -7.01 -3.36
CA GLU A 52 -2.53 -8.07 -4.38
C GLU A 52 -3.56 -9.15 -4.01
N THR A 53 -3.73 -9.45 -2.71
CA THR A 53 -4.78 -10.36 -2.24
C THR A 53 -6.17 -9.80 -2.54
N VAL A 54 -6.44 -8.53 -2.20
CA VAL A 54 -7.70 -7.85 -2.53
C VAL A 54 -7.95 -7.85 -4.04
N LYS A 55 -6.93 -7.58 -4.86
CA LYS A 55 -7.02 -7.61 -6.32
C LYS A 55 -7.38 -9.00 -6.86
N LYS A 56 -6.83 -10.07 -6.29
CA LYS A 56 -7.22 -11.45 -6.63
C LYS A 56 -8.68 -11.74 -6.25
N GLU A 57 -9.13 -11.30 -5.07
CA GLU A 57 -10.53 -11.45 -4.67
C GLU A 57 -11.48 -10.70 -5.60
N MET A 58 -11.12 -9.49 -6.02
CA MET A 58 -11.86 -8.75 -7.04
C MET A 58 -11.93 -9.51 -8.38
N GLY A 59 -10.84 -10.16 -8.78
CA GLY A 59 -10.81 -11.04 -9.95
C GLY A 59 -11.80 -12.20 -9.83
N SER A 60 -11.79 -12.88 -8.68
CA SER A 60 -12.73 -13.96 -8.37
C SER A 60 -14.21 -13.51 -8.42
N ILE A 61 -14.51 -12.27 -7.99
CA ILE A 61 -15.88 -11.73 -8.15
C ILE A 61 -16.26 -11.60 -9.63
N ARG A 62 -15.37 -11.13 -10.50
CA ARG A 62 -15.65 -11.00 -11.94
C ARG A 62 -15.95 -12.35 -12.56
N GLU A 63 -15.15 -13.37 -12.25
CA GLU A 63 -15.36 -14.74 -12.73
C GLU A 63 -16.74 -15.28 -12.33
N ILE A 64 -17.17 -15.05 -11.08
CA ILE A 64 -18.50 -15.49 -10.61
C ILE A 64 -19.61 -14.71 -11.33
N LEU A 65 -19.41 -13.41 -11.60
CA LEU A 65 -20.38 -12.60 -12.33
C LEU A 65 -20.56 -13.09 -13.78
N ASP A 66 -19.47 -13.47 -14.45
CA ASP A 66 -19.52 -14.03 -15.80
C ASP A 66 -20.27 -15.38 -15.80
N GLN A 67 -20.01 -16.24 -14.81
CA GLN A 67 -20.73 -17.50 -14.64
C GLN A 67 -22.23 -17.28 -14.36
N LEU A 68 -22.56 -16.28 -13.54
CA LEU A 68 -23.94 -15.92 -13.21
C LEU A 68 -24.67 -15.41 -14.46
N GLN A 69 -24.01 -14.59 -15.28
CA GLN A 69 -24.57 -14.13 -16.54
C GLN A 69 -24.85 -15.30 -17.48
N GLN A 70 -23.89 -16.21 -17.65
CA GLN A 70 -24.05 -17.40 -18.48
C GLN A 70 -25.21 -18.29 -17.98
N ALA A 71 -25.28 -18.53 -16.67
CA ALA A 71 -26.38 -19.29 -16.06
C ALA A 71 -27.74 -18.62 -16.28
N ASN A 72 -27.80 -17.30 -16.21
CA ASN A 72 -29.03 -16.55 -16.48
C ASN A 72 -29.45 -16.62 -17.96
N GLU A 73 -28.49 -16.61 -18.89
CA GLU A 73 -28.76 -16.81 -20.32
C GLU A 73 -29.26 -18.23 -20.61
N GLU A 74 -28.62 -19.26 -20.04
CA GLU A 74 -29.05 -20.65 -20.15
C GLU A 74 -30.50 -20.84 -19.66
N SER A 75 -30.86 -20.17 -18.56
CA SER A 75 -32.19 -20.25 -17.96
C SER A 75 -33.33 -19.87 -18.92
N LYS A 76 -33.06 -19.02 -19.92
CA LYS A 76 -34.07 -18.56 -20.89
C LYS A 76 -34.46 -19.65 -21.89
N SER A 77 -33.56 -20.60 -22.14
CA SER A 77 -33.73 -21.71 -23.10
C SER A 77 -34.03 -23.05 -22.42
N LEU A 78 -33.91 -23.11 -21.10
CA LEU A 78 -34.09 -24.32 -20.32
C LEU A 78 -35.56 -24.49 -19.94
N HIS A 79 -36.17 -25.58 -20.40
CA HIS A 79 -37.60 -25.84 -20.17
C HIS A 79 -37.88 -27.02 -19.21
N LYS A 80 -36.83 -27.66 -18.69
CA LYS A 80 -36.95 -28.78 -17.74
C LYS A 80 -37.08 -28.24 -16.30
N PRO A 81 -38.20 -28.49 -15.59
CA PRO A 81 -38.46 -27.90 -14.27
C PRO A 81 -37.37 -28.20 -13.22
N GLU A 82 -36.90 -29.45 -13.13
CA GLU A 82 -35.84 -29.83 -12.18
C GLU A 82 -34.50 -29.15 -12.48
N ALA A 83 -34.17 -29.01 -13.77
CA ALA A 83 -32.96 -28.33 -14.19
C ALA A 83 -33.02 -26.82 -13.89
N LEU A 84 -34.19 -26.18 -14.11
CA LEU A 84 -34.42 -24.78 -13.74
C LEU A 84 -34.28 -24.55 -12.22
N LYS A 85 -34.78 -25.48 -11.40
CA LYS A 85 -34.63 -25.41 -9.94
C LYS A 85 -33.16 -25.49 -9.52
N SER A 86 -32.41 -26.43 -10.09
CA SER A 86 -30.98 -26.56 -9.85
C SER A 86 -30.21 -25.30 -10.25
N LEU A 87 -30.53 -24.75 -11.43
CA LEU A 87 -29.91 -23.52 -11.95
C LEU A 87 -30.21 -22.31 -11.07
N ARG A 88 -31.45 -22.16 -10.60
CA ARG A 88 -31.82 -21.09 -9.64
C ARG A 88 -31.05 -21.23 -8.32
N ASN A 89 -30.89 -22.45 -7.81
CA ASN A 89 -30.10 -22.68 -6.60
C ASN A 89 -28.64 -22.28 -6.80
N LYS A 90 -28.04 -22.62 -7.95
CA LYS A 90 -26.68 -22.20 -8.31
C LYS A 90 -26.56 -20.68 -8.33
N ILE A 91 -27.45 -19.99 -9.06
CA ILE A 91 -27.47 -18.52 -9.12
C ILE A 91 -27.58 -17.90 -7.72
N ASN A 92 -28.47 -18.42 -6.86
CA ASN A 92 -28.60 -17.92 -5.49
C ASN A 92 -27.31 -18.10 -4.68
N THR A 93 -26.64 -19.25 -4.80
CA THR A 93 -25.35 -19.49 -4.14
C THR A 93 -24.27 -18.53 -4.65
N ASP A 94 -24.23 -18.28 -5.96
CA ASP A 94 -23.27 -17.36 -6.58
C ASP A 94 -23.48 -15.93 -6.09
N ILE A 95 -24.74 -15.46 -6.01
CA ILE A 95 -25.11 -14.14 -5.46
C ILE A 95 -24.62 -13.99 -4.00
N VAL A 96 -24.89 -14.99 -3.15
CA VAL A 96 -24.46 -14.97 -1.75
C VAL A 96 -22.94 -14.96 -1.66
N THR A 97 -22.25 -15.70 -2.52
CA THR A 97 -20.78 -15.76 -2.57
C THR A 97 -20.18 -14.41 -2.96
N VAL A 98 -20.70 -13.77 -4.00
CA VAL A 98 -20.29 -12.42 -4.41
C VAL A 98 -20.52 -11.42 -3.26
N GLN A 99 -21.68 -11.47 -2.60
CA GLN A 99 -21.98 -10.56 -1.50
C GLN A 99 -21.00 -10.72 -0.33
N LYS A 100 -20.63 -11.96 0.02
CA LYS A 100 -19.65 -12.23 1.08
C LYS A 100 -18.26 -11.71 0.70
N LYS A 101 -17.78 -12.01 -0.51
CA LYS A 101 -16.49 -11.52 -1.02
C LYS A 101 -16.44 -10.00 -1.06
N ALA A 102 -17.49 -9.34 -1.56
CA ALA A 102 -17.56 -7.88 -1.63
C ALA A 102 -17.47 -7.23 -0.23
N ARG A 103 -18.12 -7.82 0.79
CA ARG A 103 -18.01 -7.35 2.18
C ARG A 103 -16.60 -7.56 2.75
N SER A 104 -15.96 -8.69 2.43
CA SER A 104 -14.57 -8.98 2.82
C SER A 104 -13.61 -7.93 2.26
N ILE A 105 -13.65 -7.73 0.93
CA ILE A 105 -12.84 -6.73 0.23
C ILE A 105 -13.04 -5.34 0.84
N LYS A 106 -14.30 -4.94 1.08
CA LYS A 106 -14.59 -3.66 1.71
C LYS A 106 -13.91 -3.53 3.07
N SER A 107 -14.02 -4.55 3.92
CA SER A 107 -13.41 -4.54 5.25
C SER A 107 -11.88 -4.47 5.19
N GLN A 108 -11.25 -5.18 4.26
CA GLN A 108 -9.80 -5.16 4.07
C GLN A 108 -9.31 -3.78 3.62
N LEU A 109 -10.00 -3.16 2.65
CA LEU A 109 -9.68 -1.81 2.18
C LEU A 109 -9.82 -0.76 3.30
N GLU A 110 -10.89 -0.85 4.10
CA GLU A 110 -11.07 0.05 5.24
C GLU A 110 -9.98 -0.12 6.31
N GLU A 111 -9.50 -1.34 6.54
CA GLU A 111 -8.39 -1.60 7.46
C GLU A 111 -7.06 -1.06 6.91
N MET A 112 -6.77 -1.29 5.62
CA MET A 112 -5.61 -0.70 4.94
C MET A 112 -5.62 0.83 5.03
N ASP A 113 -6.77 1.47 4.83
CA ASP A 113 -6.92 2.92 4.95
C ASP A 113 -6.67 3.42 6.39
N ARG A 114 -7.16 2.68 7.40
CA ARG A 114 -6.88 2.97 8.81
C ARG A 114 -5.40 2.86 9.13
N ALA A 115 -4.74 1.78 8.71
CA ALA A 115 -3.31 1.56 8.91
C ALA A 115 -2.47 2.65 8.23
N ASN A 116 -2.82 3.02 7.00
CA ASN A 116 -2.18 4.10 6.25
C ASN A 116 -2.35 5.47 6.95
N ALA A 117 -3.54 5.76 7.46
CA ALA A 117 -3.78 6.99 8.20
C ALA A 117 -2.99 7.04 9.53
N ALA A 118 -2.89 5.92 10.25
CA ALA A 118 -2.09 5.82 11.46
C ALA A 118 -0.59 6.03 11.18
N ASN A 119 -0.05 5.40 10.14
CA ASN A 119 1.34 5.55 9.74
C ASN A 119 1.67 7.01 9.37
N ARG A 120 0.80 7.70 8.62
CA ARG A 120 1.00 9.14 8.31
C ARG A 120 1.03 10.01 9.56
N ARG A 121 0.19 9.72 10.56
CA ARG A 121 0.18 10.45 11.84
C ARG A 121 1.48 10.25 12.61
N LEU A 122 2.03 9.03 12.63
CA LEU A 122 3.30 8.71 13.29
C LEU A 122 4.48 9.42 12.59
N SER A 123 4.57 9.37 11.26
CA SER A 123 5.60 10.09 10.52
C SER A 123 5.52 11.61 10.70
N GLY A 124 4.31 12.18 10.74
CA GLY A 124 4.10 13.60 11.01
C GLY A 124 4.35 14.03 12.47
N LEU A 125 4.41 13.08 13.41
CA LEU A 125 4.85 13.31 14.79
C LEU A 125 6.37 13.25 14.91
N GLN A 126 7.01 12.30 14.24
CA GLN A 126 8.47 12.19 14.17
C GLN A 126 9.12 13.45 13.57
N GLY A 127 8.58 13.97 12.45
CA GLY A 127 9.08 15.21 11.85
C GLY A 127 8.96 16.45 12.75
N ARG A 128 7.97 16.49 13.65
CA ARG A 128 7.80 17.60 14.62
C ARG A 128 8.74 17.50 15.82
N ASN A 129 9.09 16.28 16.26
CA ASN A 129 10.02 16.09 17.36
C ASN A 129 11.46 16.47 16.96
N SER A 130 11.88 16.16 15.72
CA SER A 130 13.16 16.61 15.17
C SER A 130 13.27 18.14 15.07
N ASP A 131 12.15 18.84 14.80
CA ASP A 131 12.12 20.30 14.74
C ASP A 131 12.18 20.97 16.13
N LEU A 132 11.76 20.27 17.19
CA LEU A 132 11.81 20.76 18.57
C LEU A 132 13.20 20.56 19.19
N GLN A 133 13.84 19.41 18.97
CA GLN A 133 15.20 19.15 19.45
C GLN A 133 16.26 20.10 18.83
N ASN A 134 16.03 20.59 17.61
CA ASN A 134 16.92 21.56 16.95
C ASN A 134 16.73 23.02 17.41
N LYS A 135 15.69 23.30 18.23
CA LYS A 135 15.48 24.63 18.84
C LYS A 135 16.10 24.75 20.23
N ASP A 136 16.28 23.63 20.95
CA ASP A 136 16.85 23.62 22.29
C ASP A 136 18.41 23.67 22.30
N CYS A 137 19.07 23.53 21.15
CA CYS A 137 20.53 23.70 21.00
C CYS A 137 20.96 25.10 20.54
N ARG A 138 20.08 26.12 20.56
CA ARG A 138 20.38 27.50 20.15
C ARG A 138 20.50 28.51 21.30
N TYR A 139 21.14 28.12 22.40
CA TYR A 139 21.65 29.03 23.42
C TYR A 139 23.11 28.73 23.76
#